data_AF-A0A090JQ43-F1
#
_entry.id   AF-A0A090JQ43-F1
#
_cell.length_a   1.000
_cell.length_b   1.000
_cell.length_c   1.000
_cell.angle_alpha   90.00
_cell.angle_beta   90.00
_cell.angle_gamma   90.00
#
_symmetry.space_group_name_H-M   'P 1'
#
loop_
_entity.id
_entity.type
_entity.pdbx_description
1 polymer ?
#
loop_
_entity_poly.entity_id
_entity_poly.type
_entity_poly.pdbx_seq_one_letter_code
_entity_poly.pdbx_strand_id
1 'polypeptide(L)'
;MRESLSAKIFLTVIILTSLITFISRDNLQLEGIKYVAIGLSAASLLVFIFTNAMNIIETKDYTTKRISNLGINIVMFGILAYIFWFRLK
;
A
#
# COMPACT_ATOMS: atom_id res chain seq x y z
N MET A 1 19.51 5.73 3.42
CA MET A 1 18.83 7.03 3.23
C MET A 1 17.60 6.93 2.31
N ARG A 2 17.59 6.11 1.24
CA ARG A 2 16.42 5.87 0.37
C ARG A 2 15.25 5.12 1.05
N GLU A 3 15.53 4.11 1.89
CA GLU A 3 14.49 3.38 2.63
C GLU A 3 13.61 4.31 3.51
N SER A 4 14.22 5.30 4.18
CA SER A 4 13.46 6.21 5.05
C SER A 4 12.55 7.16 4.27
N LEU A 5 12.91 7.51 3.02
CA LEU A 5 12.05 8.32 2.16
C LEU A 5 10.84 7.51 1.68
N SER A 6 11.06 6.27 1.23
CA SER A 6 9.98 5.37 0.80
C SER A 6 8.99 5.06 1.94
N ALA A 7 9.51 4.81 3.14
CA ALA A 7 8.69 4.57 4.33
C ALA A 7 7.89 5.81 4.73
N LYS A 8 8.49 7.01 4.65
CA LYS A 8 7.79 8.28 4.90
C LYS A 8 6.69 8.52 3.88
N ILE A 9 6.95 8.32 2.59
CA ILE A 9 5.95 8.45 1.53
C ILE A 9 4.79 7.47 1.77
N PHE A 10 5.12 6.21 2.07
CA PHE A 10 4.11 5.18 2.32
C PHE A 10 3.24 5.51 3.54
N LEU A 11 3.84 6.00 4.62
CA LEU A 11 3.13 6.40 5.84
C LEU A 11 2.24 7.62 5.61
N THR A 12 2.71 8.62 4.84
CA THR A 12 1.91 9.77 4.42
C THR A 12 0.71 9.35 3.58
N VAL A 13 0.89 8.41 2.64
CA VAL A 13 -0.22 7.88 1.84
C VAL A 13 -1.24 7.16 2.72
N ILE A 14 -0.81 6.33 3.67
CA ILE A 14 -1.73 5.65 4.60
C ILE A 14 -2.56 6.65 5.41
N ILE A 15 -1.92 7.71 5.94
CA ILE A 15 -2.61 8.74 6.72
C ILE A 15 -3.64 9.47 5.85
N LEU A 16 -3.26 9.86 4.62
CA LEU A 16 -4.16 10.50 3.68
C LEU A 16 -5.33 9.60 3.30
N THR A 17 -5.08 8.34 2.95
CA THR A 17 -6.14 7.37 2.62
C THR A 17 -7.09 7.18 3.81
N SER A 18 -6.57 7.12 5.03
CA SER A 18 -7.37 6.94 6.25
C SER A 18 -8.26 8.16 6.52
N LEU A 19 -7.72 9.37 6.40
CA LEU A 19 -8.47 10.62 6.51
C LEU A 19 -9.56 10.73 5.44
N ILE A 20 -9.21 10.42 4.20
CA ILE A 20 -10.16 10.43 3.07
C ILE A 20 -11.28 9.40 3.32
N THR A 21 -10.95 8.20 3.76
CA THR A 21 -11.93 7.14 4.04
C THR A 21 -12.86 7.51 5.20
N PHE A 22 -12.33 8.19 6.23
CA PHE A 22 -13.11 8.69 7.36
C PHE A 22 -14.10 9.77 6.93
N ILE A 23 -13.64 10.78 6.18
CA ILE A 23 -14.48 11.87 5.63
C ILE A 23 -15.51 11.32 4.62
N SER A 24 -15.13 10.29 3.86
CA SER A 24 -15.99 9.63 2.85
C SER A 24 -17.01 8.67 3.43
N ARG A 25 -17.06 8.49 4.76
CA ARG A 25 -18.04 7.62 5.42
C ARG A 25 -19.39 8.31 5.61
N ASP A 26 -19.42 9.64 5.70
CA ASP A 26 -20.63 10.43 5.98
C ASP A 26 -21.34 10.96 4.73
N ASN A 27 -20.76 10.83 3.54
CA ASN A 27 -21.32 11.35 2.29
C ASN A 27 -21.30 10.30 1.16
N LEU A 28 -22.48 9.87 0.70
CA LEU A 28 -22.65 8.90 -0.40
C LEU A 28 -22.02 9.36 -1.73
N GLN A 29 -21.80 10.67 -1.92
CA GLN A 29 -21.14 11.21 -3.13
C GLN A 29 -19.63 10.94 -3.20
N LEU A 30 -19.03 10.39 -2.14
CA LEU A 30 -17.59 10.16 -2.04
C LEU A 30 -17.16 8.71 -2.40
N GLU A 31 -18.04 7.87 -2.94
CA GLU A 31 -17.69 6.51 -3.39
C GLU A 31 -16.55 6.49 -4.42
N GLY A 32 -16.57 7.42 -5.38
CA GLY A 32 -15.48 7.58 -6.34
C GLY A 32 -14.15 7.97 -5.67
N ILE A 33 -14.20 8.74 -4.59
CA ILE A 33 -13.01 9.14 -3.82
C ILE A 33 -12.48 7.98 -2.98
N LYS A 34 -13.34 7.13 -2.42
CA LYS A 34 -12.95 5.84 -1.82
C LYS A 34 -12.22 4.95 -2.82
N TYR A 35 -12.70 4.89 -4.06
CA TYR A 35 -12.06 4.10 -5.13
C TYR A 35 -10.66 4.63 -5.45
N VAL A 36 -10.53 5.95 -5.64
CA VAL A 36 -9.23 6.60 -5.87
C VAL A 36 -8.27 6.34 -4.70
N ALA A 37 -8.74 6.46 -3.46
CA ALA A 37 -7.95 6.21 -2.26
C ALA A 37 -7.45 4.76 -2.17
N ILE A 38 -8.31 3.77 -2.42
CA ILE A 38 -7.92 2.35 -2.45
C ILE A 38 -6.91 2.09 -3.58
N GLY A 39 -7.13 2.66 -4.77
CA GLY A 39 -6.19 2.56 -5.90
C GLY A 39 -4.82 3.16 -5.59
N LEU A 40 -4.78 4.35 -4.97
CA LEU A 40 -3.56 5.01 -4.53
C LEU A 40 -2.79 4.20 -3.49
N SER A 41 -3.51 3.60 -2.54
CA SER A 41 -2.93 2.71 -1.54
C SER A 41 -2.36 1.43 -2.15
N ALA A 42 -3.07 0.81 -3.11
CA ALA A 42 -2.58 -0.34 -3.84
C ALA A 42 -1.30 -0.01 -4.64
N ALA A 43 -1.30 1.11 -5.39
CA ALA A 43 -0.14 1.56 -6.15
C ALA A 43 1.08 1.86 -5.25
N SER A 44 0.85 2.54 -4.12
CA SER A 44 1.92 2.85 -3.16
C SER A 44 2.50 1.60 -2.51
N LEU A 45 1.65 0.61 -2.20
CA LEU A 45 2.09 -0.67 -1.65
C LEU A 45 2.87 -1.47 -2.68
N LEU A 46 2.49 -1.42 -3.96
CA LEU A 46 3.25 -2.03 -5.05
C LEU A 46 4.66 -1.43 -5.16
N VAL A 47 4.78 -0.10 -5.15
CA VAL A 47 6.09 0.57 -5.14
C VAL A 47 6.92 0.15 -3.92
N PHE A 48 6.29 0.02 -2.75
CA PHE A 48 6.93 -0.42 -1.53
C PHE A 48 7.44 -1.88 -1.61
N ILE A 49 6.65 -2.79 -2.19
CA ILE A 49 7.04 -4.18 -2.45
C ILE A 49 8.26 -4.21 -3.37
N PHE A 50 8.23 -3.50 -4.50
CA PHE A 50 9.36 -3.44 -5.44
C PHE A 50 10.62 -2.89 -4.78
N THR A 51 10.48 -1.79 -4.02
CA THR A 51 11.62 -1.17 -3.32
C THR A 51 12.23 -2.13 -2.30
N ASN A 52 11.41 -2.80 -1.49
CA ASN A 52 11.90 -3.78 -0.52
C ASN A 52 12.53 -5.01 -1.20
N ALA A 53 11.93 -5.50 -2.29
CA ALA A 53 12.46 -6.63 -3.04
C ALA A 53 13.84 -6.29 -3.64
N MET A 54 13.97 -5.13 -4.28
CA MET A 54 15.25 -4.65 -4.81
C MET A 54 16.29 -4.50 -3.71
N ASN A 55 15.91 -3.92 -2.57
CA ASN A 55 16.82 -3.74 -1.46
C ASN A 55 17.30 -5.07 -0.85
N ILE A 56 16.42 -6.08 -0.76
CA ILE A 56 16.81 -7.43 -0.32
C ILE A 56 17.81 -8.05 -1.32
N ILE A 57 17.58 -7.89 -2.62
CA ILE A 57 18.48 -8.40 -3.68
C ILE A 57 19.84 -7.69 -3.62
N GLU A 58 19.85 -6.36 -3.50
CA GLU A 58 21.06 -5.53 -3.49
C GLU A 58 21.90 -5.78 -2.23
N THR A 59 21.26 -5.84 -1.06
CA THR A 59 21.94 -6.08 0.22
C THR A 59 22.24 -7.56 0.48
N LYS A 60 21.68 -8.46 -0.33
CA LYS A 60 21.72 -9.92 -0.12
C LYS A 60 21.27 -10.35 1.28
N ASP A 61 20.43 -9.54 1.92
CA ASP A 61 19.94 -9.79 3.27
C ASP A 61 18.65 -10.60 3.23
N TYR A 62 18.84 -11.92 3.15
CA TYR A 62 17.77 -12.91 3.10
C TYR A 62 17.24 -13.30 4.49
N THR A 63 17.36 -12.43 5.49
CA THR A 63 16.83 -12.72 6.82
C THR A 63 15.35 -13.08 6.74
N THR A 64 14.94 -14.15 7.41
CA THR A 64 13.55 -14.67 7.42
C THR A 64 12.53 -13.56 7.73
N LYS A 65 12.90 -12.61 8.59
CA LYS A 65 12.09 -11.43 8.93
C LYS A 65 11.83 -10.51 7.72
N ARG A 66 12.85 -10.25 6.88
CA ARG A 66 12.72 -9.40 5.69
C ARG A 66 11.89 -10.07 4.61
N ILE A 67 12.12 -11.37 4.37
CA ILE A 67 11.35 -12.15 3.39
C ILE A 67 9.89 -12.30 3.81
N SER A 68 9.63 -12.64 5.08
CA SER A 68 8.25 -12.75 5.59
C SER A 68 7.52 -11.41 5.54
N ASN A 69 8.18 -10.29 5.87
CA ASN A 69 7.59 -8.96 5.74
C ASN A 69 7.25 -8.62 4.28
N LEU A 70 8.12 -8.96 3.32
CA LEU A 70 7.82 -8.80 1.90
C LEU A 70 6.60 -9.64 1.49
N GLY A 71 6.52 -10.89 1.94
CA GLY A 71 5.38 -11.78 1.71
C GLY A 71 4.06 -11.22 2.25
N ILE A 72 4.04 -10.69 3.48
CA ILE A 72 2.86 -10.05 4.07
C ILE A 72 2.41 -8.84 3.22
N ASN A 73 3.37 -8.00 2.79
CA ASN A 73 3.05 -6.87 1.93
C ASN A 73 2.44 -7.29 0.58
N ILE A 74 2.95 -8.37 -0.03
CA ILE A 74 2.37 -8.96 -1.26
C ILE A 74 0.94 -9.45 -1.02
N VAL A 75 0.67 -10.14 0.09
CA VAL A 75 -0.69 -10.59 0.46
C VAL A 75 -1.63 -9.40 0.65
N MET A 76 -1.20 -8.35 1.37
CA MET A 76 -1.98 -7.13 1.55
C MET A 76 -2.28 -6.43 0.22
N PHE A 77 -1.32 -6.42 -0.72
CA PHE A 77 -1.53 -5.89 -2.07
C PHE A 77 -2.58 -6.70 -2.82
N GLY A 78 -2.52 -8.03 -2.76
CA GLY A 78 -3.55 -8.90 -3.36
C GLY A 78 -4.95 -8.61 -2.82
N ILE A 79 -5.09 -8.40 -1.51
CA ILE A 79 -6.36 -8.04 -0.88
C ILE A 79 -6.85 -6.67 -1.37
N LEU A 80 -5.98 -5.65 -1.39
CA LEU A 80 -6.35 -4.31 -1.86
C LEU A 80 -6.73 -4.29 -3.35
N ALA A 81 -5.96 -4.99 -4.19
CA ALA A 81 -6.25 -5.13 -5.61
C ALA A 81 -7.58 -5.87 -5.84
N TYR A 82 -7.87 -6.91 -5.06
CA TYR A 82 -9.15 -7.60 -5.11
C TYR A 82 -10.32 -6.70 -4.71
N ILE A 83 -10.18 -5.95 -3.61
CA ILE A 83 -11.21 -5.00 -3.16
C ILE A 83 -11.45 -3.93 -4.22
N PHE A 84 -10.38 -3.36 -4.78
CA PHE A 84 -10.44 -2.35 -5.84
C PHE A 84 -11.16 -2.87 -7.09
N TRP A 85 -10.81 -4.06 -7.57
CA TRP A 85 -11.28 -4.55 -8.87
C TRP A 85 -12.60 -5.32 -8.81
N PHE A 86 -12.85 -6.07 -7.73
CA PHE A 86 -13.97 -7.03 -7.67
C PHE A 86 -15.04 -6.69 -6.64
N ARG A 87 -14.70 -5.99 -5.55
CA ARG A 87 -15.64 -5.74 -4.43
C ARG A 87 -16.33 -4.37 -4.48
N LEU A 88 -15.98 -3.56 -5.47
CA LEU A 88 -16.51 -2.22 -5.73
C LEU A 88 -17.37 -2.13 -7.00
N LYS A 89 -17.67 -3.28 -7.63
CA LYS A 89 -18.78 -3.45 -8.59
C LYS A 89 -20.05 -3.83 -7.83
#